data_AF-A0A355DBB7-F1
#
_entry.id   AF-A0A355DBB7-F1
#
_cell.length_a   1.000
_cell.length_b   1.000
_cell.length_c   1.000
_cell.angle_alpha   90.00
_cell.angle_beta   90.00
_cell.angle_gamma   90.00
#
_symmetry.space_group_name_H-M   'P 1'
#
loop_
_entity.id
_entity.type
_entity.pdbx_description
1 polymer ?
#
loop_
_entity_poly.entity_id
_entity_poly.type
_entity_poly.pdbx_seq_one_letter_code
_entity_poly.pdbx_strand_id
1 'polypeptide(L)'
;MSSSPSPTSITTTCDNAFVDPSQDPAGEEEFNPAQRAVLDRLGASPDDRPVFADDLRHHLRAALETAVEPHLDGLPPGEDLFVHKHRLAQVHGCETNFLAGEAEDFEWKVPTARGTIIHKAVELAVNWRRQIEPAVIIDETLARYEQDSEGLGRWLQDCTEVERAELRSESLDAFTKYLECWPPLKPAWRPVTESRLRAELCDGRLILAGKVDLTLGVAHGQRAGKVIIDLKTGNFAPIHREDLRFYALVETLRIGVPPRLLASYYLDRADFVPEDVTEEMLLATVARVADGVGRLVELLHGGRTPGKLPGPACRWCPVNDTCNEGQAHMAAVDDY
;
A
#
# COMPACT_ATOMS: atom_id res chain seq x y z
N MET A 1 0.39 -50.40 -39.29
CA MET A 1 -0.49 -49.77 -38.29
C MET A 1 0.40 -49.05 -37.31
N SER A 2 0.11 -47.77 -37.13
CA SER A 2 1.02 -46.71 -36.72
C SER A 2 1.43 -46.77 -35.25
N SER A 3 2.72 -46.57 -34.99
CA SER A 3 3.23 -46.25 -33.65
C SER A 3 3.53 -44.75 -33.62
N SER A 4 2.69 -44.00 -32.93
CA SER A 4 2.84 -42.57 -32.69
C SER A 4 4.05 -42.28 -31.78
N PRO A 5 4.78 -41.18 -31.99
CA PRO A 5 5.89 -40.80 -31.11
C PRO A 5 5.38 -40.23 -29.77
N SER A 6 6.10 -40.54 -28.70
CA SER A 6 5.94 -40.00 -27.35
C SER A 6 6.13 -38.47 -27.32
N PRO A 7 5.46 -37.75 -26.40
CA PRO A 7 5.49 -36.30 -26.35
C PRO A 7 6.86 -35.77 -25.88
N THR A 8 7.27 -34.71 -26.55
CA THR A 8 8.46 -33.88 -26.38
C THR A 8 8.66 -33.46 -24.92
N SER A 9 9.81 -33.80 -24.34
CA SER A 9 10.31 -33.19 -23.12
C SER A 9 10.49 -31.68 -23.35
N ILE A 10 9.75 -30.87 -22.61
CA ILE A 10 9.99 -29.42 -22.52
C ILE A 10 11.32 -29.26 -21.79
N THR A 11 12.36 -28.86 -22.51
CA THR A 11 13.63 -28.43 -21.95
C THR A 11 13.42 -27.18 -21.12
N THR A 12 13.48 -27.31 -19.80
CA THR A 12 13.66 -26.21 -18.86
C THR A 12 15.09 -25.68 -19.02
N THR A 13 15.30 -24.73 -19.92
CA THR A 13 16.54 -23.94 -19.99
C THR A 13 16.24 -22.52 -19.54
N CYS A 14 16.21 -22.31 -18.22
CA CYS A 14 16.41 -21.00 -17.63
C CYS A 14 17.90 -20.84 -17.32
N ASP A 15 18.72 -20.68 -18.35
CA ASP A 15 20.13 -20.28 -18.19
C ASP A 15 20.20 -18.77 -17.96
N ASN A 16 19.69 -18.31 -16.81
CA ASN A 16 19.87 -16.94 -16.35
C ASN A 16 21.08 -16.88 -15.42
N ALA A 17 22.17 -16.33 -15.94
CA ALA A 17 23.45 -16.23 -15.27
C ALA A 17 23.34 -15.47 -13.94
N PHE A 18 24.15 -15.91 -12.98
CA PHE A 18 24.37 -15.21 -11.72
C PHE A 18 25.07 -13.87 -12.00
N VAL A 19 24.51 -12.77 -11.49
CA VAL A 19 25.15 -11.46 -11.56
C VAL A 19 25.97 -11.26 -10.29
N ASP A 20 27.28 -11.07 -10.43
CA ASP A 20 28.16 -10.76 -9.30
C ASP A 20 27.84 -9.34 -8.78
N PRO A 21 27.37 -9.17 -7.54
CA PRO A 21 27.05 -7.86 -6.98
C PRO A 21 28.27 -6.94 -6.80
N SER A 22 29.49 -7.45 -6.94
CA SER A 22 30.73 -6.66 -6.96
C SER A 22 31.15 -6.19 -8.36
N GLN A 23 30.55 -6.77 -9.40
CA GLN A 23 30.62 -6.28 -10.78
C GLN A 23 29.32 -5.57 -11.12
N ASP A 24 29.08 -4.44 -10.44
CA ASP A 24 28.06 -3.50 -10.88
C ASP A 24 28.61 -2.81 -12.14
N PRO A 25 28.04 -3.02 -13.34
CA PRO A 25 28.44 -2.24 -14.51
C PRO A 25 27.98 -0.77 -14.39
N ALA A 26 27.26 -0.39 -13.32
CA ALA A 26 26.77 0.96 -13.06
C ALA A 26 27.86 1.95 -12.60
N GLY A 27 29.03 1.90 -13.24
CA GLY A 27 29.86 3.09 -13.38
C GLY A 27 29.07 4.12 -14.17
N GLU A 28 28.49 5.10 -13.47
CA GLU A 28 27.76 6.25 -14.04
C GLU A 28 26.68 5.85 -15.06
N GLU A 29 25.67 5.07 -14.66
CA GLU A 29 24.46 4.95 -15.48
C GLU A 29 23.82 6.33 -15.66
N GLU A 30 23.71 6.78 -16.91
CA GLU A 30 22.96 7.96 -17.29
C GLU A 30 21.47 7.68 -17.03
N PHE A 31 20.98 8.01 -15.83
CA PHE A 31 19.55 7.88 -15.51
C PHE A 31 18.71 8.59 -16.54
N ASN A 32 17.66 7.93 -17.02
CA ASN A 32 16.71 8.56 -17.92
C ASN A 32 15.94 9.69 -17.19
N PRO A 33 15.22 10.56 -17.93
CA PRO A 33 14.53 11.70 -17.33
C PRO A 33 13.53 11.33 -16.22
N ALA A 34 12.81 10.22 -16.33
CA ALA A 34 11.85 9.77 -15.33
C ALA A 34 12.55 9.34 -14.04
N GLN A 35 13.61 8.54 -14.15
CA GLN A 35 14.43 8.12 -13.02
C GLN A 35 15.11 9.32 -12.34
N ARG A 36 15.62 10.29 -13.13
CA ARG A 36 16.19 11.54 -12.60
C ARG A 36 15.17 12.33 -11.80
N ALA A 37 13.96 12.49 -12.31
CA ALA A 37 12.89 13.22 -11.62
C ALA A 37 12.54 12.59 -10.26
N VAL A 38 12.57 11.25 -10.15
CA VAL A 38 12.42 10.56 -8.86
C VAL A 38 13.59 10.89 -7.94
N LEU A 39 14.83 10.76 -8.42
CA LEU A 39 16.04 10.99 -7.61
C LEU A 39 16.15 12.43 -7.11
N ASP A 40 15.78 13.42 -7.91
CA ASP A 40 15.85 14.83 -7.53
C ASP A 40 14.90 15.15 -6.36
N ARG A 41 13.77 14.43 -6.25
CA ARG A 41 12.80 14.58 -5.16
C ARG A 41 13.06 13.63 -4.00
N LEU A 42 13.66 12.48 -4.27
CA LEU A 42 13.99 11.46 -3.28
C LEU A 42 15.32 11.75 -2.58
N GLY A 43 16.26 12.47 -3.18
CA GLY A 43 17.56 12.77 -2.59
C GLY A 43 17.47 13.74 -1.41
N ALA A 44 18.26 13.51 -0.36
CA ALA A 44 18.52 14.50 0.68
C ALA A 44 19.88 14.23 1.33
N SER A 45 20.73 15.25 1.39
CA SER A 45 21.98 15.19 2.15
C SER A 45 21.66 15.02 3.64
N PRO A 46 22.57 14.47 4.46
CA PRO A 46 22.34 14.36 5.90
C PRO A 46 22.02 15.70 6.58
N ASP A 47 22.65 16.80 6.13
CA ASP A 47 22.50 18.11 6.77
C ASP A 47 21.13 18.75 6.49
N ASP A 48 20.49 18.40 5.37
CA ASP A 48 19.16 18.89 4.98
C ASP A 48 18.01 18.11 5.67
N ARG A 49 18.33 17.03 6.39
CA ARG A 49 17.31 16.17 7.01
C ARG A 49 16.79 16.77 8.32
N PRO A 50 15.48 16.74 8.56
CA PRO A 50 14.90 17.25 9.80
C PRO A 50 15.36 16.43 11.01
N VAL A 51 15.46 17.12 12.15
CA VAL A 51 15.74 16.55 13.47
C VAL A 51 14.51 16.79 14.32
N PHE A 52 13.99 15.74 14.94
CA PHE A 52 12.78 15.80 15.76
C PHE A 52 13.11 15.72 17.26
N ALA A 53 12.24 16.25 18.11
CA ALA A 53 12.41 16.13 19.56
C ALA A 53 12.46 14.65 20.01
N ASP A 54 13.24 14.35 21.05
CA ASP A 54 13.41 12.98 21.59
C ASP A 54 12.20 12.47 22.37
N ASP A 55 11.32 13.38 22.78
CA ASP A 55 10.06 13.11 23.46
C ASP A 55 8.85 13.03 22.52
N LEU A 56 8.99 13.38 21.23
CA LEU A 56 7.88 13.47 20.26
C LEU A 56 7.01 12.20 20.23
N ARG A 57 7.63 11.02 20.27
CA ARG A 57 6.89 9.74 20.34
C ARG A 57 5.96 9.66 21.55
N HIS A 58 6.44 10.10 22.71
CA HIS A 58 5.67 10.03 23.94
C HIS A 58 4.51 11.03 23.89
N HIS A 59 4.74 12.24 23.34
CA HIS A 59 3.69 13.22 23.10
C HIS A 59 2.61 12.71 22.14
N LEU A 60 2.99 12.14 21.00
CA LEU A 60 2.05 11.59 20.01
C LEU A 60 1.26 10.40 20.58
N ARG A 61 1.93 9.50 21.31
CA ARG A 61 1.27 8.37 21.98
C ARG A 61 0.26 8.86 23.01
N ALA A 62 0.67 9.76 23.91
CA ALA A 62 -0.20 10.27 24.96
C ALA A 62 -1.41 11.01 24.36
N ALA A 63 -1.19 11.84 23.33
CA ALA A 63 -2.28 12.53 22.64
C ALA A 63 -3.28 11.55 22.01
N LEU A 64 -2.79 10.51 21.36
CA LEU A 64 -3.64 9.51 20.73
C LEU A 64 -4.39 8.66 21.77
N GLU A 65 -3.71 8.12 22.77
CA GLU A 65 -4.32 7.30 23.83
C GLU A 65 -5.38 8.09 24.60
N THR A 66 -5.08 9.33 24.98
CA THR A 66 -6.06 10.23 25.64
C THR A 66 -7.29 10.46 24.79
N ALA A 67 -7.12 10.62 23.47
CA ALA A 67 -8.23 10.90 22.56
C ALA A 67 -9.07 9.65 22.27
N VAL A 68 -8.46 8.45 22.21
CA VAL A 68 -9.18 7.22 21.87
C VAL A 68 -9.79 6.51 23.07
N GLU A 69 -9.21 6.64 24.26
CA GLU A 69 -9.61 5.89 25.45
C GLU A 69 -11.12 5.98 25.75
N PRO A 70 -11.77 7.16 25.71
CA PRO A 70 -13.22 7.26 25.94
C PRO A 70 -14.07 6.51 24.92
N HIS A 71 -13.58 6.35 23.68
CA HIS A 71 -14.30 5.61 22.64
C HIS A 71 -14.19 4.10 22.85
N LEU A 72 -13.05 3.61 23.34
CA LEU A 72 -12.83 2.18 23.52
C LEU A 72 -13.74 1.55 24.57
N ASP A 73 -14.32 2.35 25.47
CA ASP A 73 -15.30 1.88 26.46
C ASP A 73 -16.64 1.43 25.84
N GLY A 74 -16.87 1.77 24.58
CA GLY A 74 -17.97 1.23 23.77
C GLY A 74 -17.71 -0.18 23.21
N LEU A 75 -16.49 -0.72 23.35
CA LEU A 75 -16.18 -2.08 22.90
C LEU A 75 -16.78 -3.14 23.84
N PRO A 76 -17.21 -4.30 23.31
CA PRO A 76 -17.60 -5.41 24.15
C PRO A 76 -16.44 -5.90 25.06
N PRO A 77 -16.75 -6.48 26.24
CA PRO A 77 -15.71 -6.95 27.15
C PRO A 77 -14.77 -7.98 26.51
N GLY A 78 -13.47 -7.69 26.53
CA GLY A 78 -12.43 -8.57 25.99
C GLY A 78 -12.23 -8.47 24.48
N GLU A 79 -12.88 -7.51 23.80
CA GLU A 79 -12.63 -7.21 22.40
C GLU A 79 -11.65 -6.05 22.22
N ASP A 80 -10.82 -6.17 21.17
CA ASP A 80 -9.84 -5.16 20.76
C ASP A 80 -10.23 -4.57 19.40
N LEU A 81 -9.92 -3.29 19.18
CA LEU A 81 -10.16 -2.65 17.89
C LEU A 81 -8.90 -2.69 17.01
N PHE A 82 -9.00 -3.38 15.88
CA PHE A 82 -8.00 -3.35 14.81
C PHE A 82 -8.32 -2.26 13.80
N VAL A 83 -7.34 -1.36 13.60
CA VAL A 83 -7.43 -0.23 12.69
C VAL A 83 -6.29 -0.29 11.68
N HIS A 84 -6.66 -0.23 10.41
CA HIS A 84 -5.75 -0.14 9.28
C HIS A 84 -6.22 0.97 8.34
N LYS A 85 -5.33 1.40 7.44
CA LYS A 85 -5.57 2.56 6.57
C LYS A 85 -6.88 2.49 5.77
N HIS A 86 -7.21 1.32 5.23
CA HIS A 86 -8.42 1.11 4.42
C HIS A 86 -9.71 1.30 5.24
N ARG A 87 -9.79 0.71 6.44
CA ARG A 87 -10.92 0.92 7.36
C ARG A 87 -11.12 2.38 7.70
N LEU A 88 -10.03 3.10 8.00
CA LEU A 88 -10.07 4.53 8.26
C LEU A 88 -10.46 5.34 7.02
N ALA A 89 -10.08 4.92 5.82
CA ALA A 89 -10.49 5.58 4.59
C ALA A 89 -11.99 5.43 4.36
N GLN A 90 -12.53 4.22 4.52
CA GLN A 90 -13.94 3.93 4.28
C GLN A 90 -14.86 4.63 5.29
N VAL A 91 -14.55 4.55 6.59
CA VAL A 91 -15.40 5.14 7.64
C VAL A 91 -15.50 6.67 7.53
N HIS A 92 -14.42 7.35 7.14
CA HIS A 92 -14.45 8.80 6.89
C HIS A 92 -15.03 9.14 5.51
N GLY A 93 -15.01 8.20 4.56
CA GLY A 93 -15.52 8.38 3.21
C GLY A 93 -17.05 8.36 3.16
N CYS A 94 -17.67 7.27 3.60
CA CYS A 94 -19.11 7.16 3.75
C CYS A 94 -19.44 5.99 4.68
N GLU A 95 -20.01 6.29 5.85
CA GLU A 95 -20.30 5.29 6.90
C GLU A 95 -21.29 4.21 6.40
N THR A 96 -22.25 4.59 5.55
CA THR A 96 -23.19 3.64 4.92
C THR A 96 -22.47 2.68 3.98
N ASN A 97 -21.56 3.18 3.15
CA ASN A 97 -20.76 2.34 2.26
C ASN A 97 -19.80 1.44 3.06
N PHE A 98 -19.21 1.96 4.13
CA PHE A 98 -18.36 1.18 5.04
C PHE A 98 -19.12 0.00 5.63
N LEU A 99 -20.28 0.21 6.24
CA LEU A 99 -21.07 -0.88 6.84
C LEU A 99 -21.57 -1.89 5.81
N ALA A 100 -21.96 -1.43 4.61
CA ALA A 100 -22.34 -2.33 3.54
C ALA A 100 -21.16 -3.20 3.09
N GLY A 101 -19.96 -2.62 2.96
CA GLY A 101 -18.74 -3.36 2.62
C GLY A 101 -18.28 -4.34 3.69
N GLU A 102 -18.50 -4.07 4.98
CA GLU A 102 -18.20 -5.03 6.06
C GLU A 102 -19.12 -6.27 6.03
N ALA A 103 -20.31 -6.15 5.41
CA ALA A 103 -21.26 -7.24 5.28
C ALA A 103 -21.09 -8.07 3.99
N GLU A 104 -20.32 -7.57 3.02
CA GLU A 104 -20.08 -8.25 1.74
C GLU A 104 -18.81 -9.08 1.76
N ASP A 105 -18.88 -10.25 1.10
CA ASP A 105 -17.70 -11.04 0.82
C ASP A 105 -16.86 -10.35 -0.27
N PHE A 106 -15.57 -10.16 0.01
CA PHE A 106 -14.65 -9.59 -0.96
C PHE A 106 -14.46 -10.52 -2.18
N GLU A 107 -14.64 -9.98 -3.37
CA GLU A 107 -14.44 -10.70 -4.63
C GLU A 107 -13.20 -10.19 -5.38
N TRP A 108 -12.32 -11.13 -5.77
CA TRP A 108 -11.17 -10.83 -6.62
C TRP A 108 -11.59 -10.57 -8.06
N LYS A 109 -10.96 -9.57 -8.67
CA LYS A 109 -11.13 -9.19 -10.09
C LYS A 109 -9.75 -8.85 -10.64
N VAL A 110 -9.60 -8.88 -11.96
CA VAL A 110 -8.33 -8.51 -12.63
C VAL A 110 -7.72 -7.21 -12.07
N PRO A 111 -8.48 -6.10 -11.90
CA PRO A 111 -7.89 -4.86 -11.39
C PRO A 111 -7.40 -4.92 -9.94
N THR A 112 -8.08 -5.67 -9.05
CA THR A 112 -7.67 -5.82 -7.65
C THR A 112 -6.52 -6.81 -7.50
N ALA A 113 -6.52 -7.88 -8.30
CA ALA A 113 -5.42 -8.83 -8.39
C ALA A 113 -4.15 -8.15 -8.92
N ARG A 114 -4.24 -7.31 -9.96
CA ARG A 114 -3.11 -6.60 -10.57
C ARG A 114 -2.26 -5.87 -9.54
N GLY A 115 -2.87 -5.07 -8.66
CA GLY A 115 -2.14 -4.35 -7.61
C GLY A 115 -1.30 -5.28 -6.72
N THR A 116 -1.89 -6.41 -6.33
CA THR A 116 -1.23 -7.43 -5.50
C THR A 116 -0.06 -8.09 -6.23
N ILE A 117 -0.25 -8.45 -7.52
CA ILE A 117 0.81 -9.02 -8.36
C ILE A 117 1.96 -8.02 -8.53
N ILE A 118 1.68 -6.73 -8.76
CA ILE A 118 2.72 -5.72 -8.95
C ILE A 118 3.55 -5.51 -7.68
N HIS A 119 2.91 -5.38 -6.51
CA HIS A 119 3.64 -5.23 -5.25
C HIS A 119 4.56 -6.42 -5.00
N LYS A 120 4.08 -7.64 -5.26
CA LYS A 120 4.89 -8.84 -5.14
C LYS A 120 6.01 -8.92 -6.19
N ALA A 121 5.76 -8.50 -7.42
CA ALA A 121 6.78 -8.44 -8.46
C ALA A 121 7.92 -7.48 -8.07
N VAL A 122 7.60 -6.32 -7.52
CA VAL A 122 8.60 -5.38 -6.97
C VAL A 122 9.36 -6.01 -5.80
N GLU A 123 8.67 -6.66 -4.86
CA GLU A 123 9.30 -7.39 -3.74
C GLU A 123 10.31 -8.43 -4.25
N LEU A 124 9.92 -9.24 -5.24
CA LEU A 124 10.80 -10.24 -5.86
C LEU A 124 11.98 -9.58 -6.55
N ALA A 125 11.75 -8.53 -7.35
CA ALA A 125 12.76 -7.83 -8.11
C ALA A 125 13.87 -7.24 -7.23
N VAL A 126 13.50 -6.64 -6.09
CA VAL A 126 14.46 -6.07 -5.11
C VAL A 126 15.36 -7.14 -4.51
N ASN A 127 14.87 -8.37 -4.39
CA ASN A 127 15.60 -9.50 -3.79
C ASN A 127 16.13 -10.50 -4.84
N TRP A 128 15.95 -10.19 -6.14
CA TRP A 128 16.28 -11.08 -7.24
C TRP A 128 17.81 -11.11 -7.44
N ARG A 129 18.38 -12.31 -7.55
CA ARG A 129 19.84 -12.51 -7.68
C ARG A 129 20.31 -12.75 -9.11
N ARG A 130 19.38 -12.74 -10.06
CA ARG A 130 19.64 -12.97 -11.49
C ARG A 130 19.30 -11.70 -12.26
N GLN A 131 19.54 -11.71 -13.56
CA GLN A 131 18.99 -10.69 -14.44
C GLN A 131 17.46 -10.62 -14.29
N ILE A 132 16.94 -9.40 -14.17
CA ILE A 132 15.52 -9.14 -14.09
C ILE A 132 14.94 -9.17 -15.51
N GLU A 133 14.09 -10.16 -15.78
CA GLU A 133 13.28 -10.22 -16.98
C GLU A 133 11.81 -9.99 -16.57
N PRO A 134 11.14 -8.94 -17.05
CA PRO A 134 9.81 -8.56 -16.56
C PRO A 134 8.79 -9.69 -16.64
N ALA A 135 8.74 -10.39 -17.78
CA ALA A 135 7.82 -11.52 -17.98
C ALA A 135 8.08 -12.65 -16.98
N VAL A 136 9.35 -12.99 -16.74
CA VAL A 136 9.73 -14.05 -15.78
C VAL A 136 9.30 -13.67 -14.37
N ILE A 137 9.53 -12.43 -13.93
CA ILE A 137 9.12 -12.00 -12.58
C ILE A 137 7.60 -12.06 -12.41
N ILE A 138 6.82 -11.67 -13.42
CA ILE A 138 5.35 -11.77 -13.39
C ILE A 138 4.91 -13.23 -13.33
N ASP A 139 5.47 -14.09 -14.18
CA ASP A 139 5.12 -15.51 -14.21
C ASP A 139 5.45 -16.21 -12.89
N GLU A 140 6.61 -15.92 -12.29
CA GLU A 140 7.01 -16.41 -10.97
C GLU A 140 6.09 -15.87 -9.86
N THR A 141 5.63 -14.62 -9.97
CA THR A 141 4.68 -14.04 -9.02
C THR A 141 3.33 -14.74 -9.06
N LEU A 142 2.79 -14.95 -10.27
CA LEU A 142 1.53 -15.68 -10.49
C LEU A 142 1.64 -17.11 -9.96
N ALA A 143 2.70 -17.84 -10.35
CA ALA A 143 2.95 -19.20 -9.90
C ALA A 143 3.07 -19.30 -8.37
N ARG A 144 3.64 -18.27 -7.71
CA ARG A 144 3.73 -18.22 -6.25
C ARG A 144 2.37 -18.04 -5.58
N TYR A 145 1.51 -17.19 -6.11
CA TYR A 145 0.16 -16.99 -5.55
C TYR A 145 -0.78 -18.16 -5.84
N GLU A 146 -0.65 -18.84 -6.97
CA GLU A 146 -1.44 -20.05 -7.29
C GLU A 146 -1.23 -21.20 -6.29
N GLN A 147 -0.12 -21.20 -5.54
CA GLN A 147 0.15 -22.16 -4.46
C GLN A 147 -0.68 -21.89 -3.20
N ASP A 148 -1.26 -20.69 -3.06
CA ASP A 148 -2.15 -20.36 -1.95
C ASP A 148 -3.53 -20.96 -2.21
N SER A 149 -4.08 -21.66 -1.22
CA SER A 149 -5.40 -22.32 -1.33
C SER A 149 -6.57 -21.37 -1.08
N GLU A 150 -6.30 -20.15 -0.64
CA GLU A 150 -7.30 -19.15 -0.28
C GLU A 150 -7.10 -17.83 -1.05
N GLY A 151 -8.10 -16.94 -0.96
CA GLY A 151 -8.03 -15.59 -1.51
C GLY A 151 -7.64 -15.53 -2.99
N LEU A 152 -6.56 -14.80 -3.28
CA LEU A 152 -6.08 -14.60 -4.65
C LEU A 152 -5.65 -15.92 -5.30
N GLY A 153 -5.04 -16.83 -4.55
CA GLY A 153 -4.60 -18.12 -5.08
C GLY A 153 -5.78 -18.98 -5.52
N ARG A 154 -6.84 -19.02 -4.70
CA ARG A 154 -8.09 -19.69 -5.07
C ARG A 154 -8.72 -19.05 -6.32
N TRP A 155 -8.78 -17.72 -6.39
CA TRP A 155 -9.30 -17.03 -7.56
C TRP A 155 -8.47 -17.31 -8.82
N LEU A 156 -7.13 -17.32 -8.72
CA LEU A 156 -6.25 -17.65 -9.85
C LEU A 156 -6.45 -19.08 -10.37
N GLN A 157 -6.81 -20.02 -9.50
CA GLN A 157 -7.09 -21.41 -9.89
C GLN A 157 -8.43 -21.53 -10.63
N ASP A 158 -9.41 -20.70 -10.27
CA ASP A 158 -10.78 -20.76 -10.78
C ASP A 158 -11.05 -19.77 -11.95
N CYS A 159 -10.21 -18.75 -12.13
CA CYS A 159 -10.43 -17.72 -13.14
C CYS A 159 -10.35 -18.27 -14.58
N THR A 160 -11.01 -17.58 -15.49
CA THR A 160 -10.99 -17.95 -16.90
C THR A 160 -9.61 -17.71 -17.52
N GLU A 161 -9.31 -18.41 -18.61
CA GLU A 161 -8.07 -18.18 -19.37
C GLU A 161 -7.97 -16.73 -19.89
N VAL A 162 -9.12 -16.08 -20.16
CA VAL A 162 -9.18 -14.67 -20.56
C VAL A 162 -8.74 -13.77 -19.41
N GLU A 163 -9.34 -13.92 -18.23
CA GLU A 163 -8.97 -13.11 -17.05
C GLU A 163 -7.50 -13.32 -16.65
N ARG A 164 -7.00 -14.55 -16.77
CA ARG A 164 -5.59 -14.87 -16.52
C ARG A 164 -4.67 -14.16 -17.51
N ALA A 165 -4.98 -14.22 -18.80
CA ALA A 165 -4.21 -13.55 -19.84
C ALA A 165 -4.24 -12.02 -19.68
N GLU A 166 -5.39 -11.46 -19.35
CA GLU A 166 -5.56 -10.03 -19.04
C GLU A 166 -4.73 -9.62 -17.83
N LEU A 167 -4.85 -10.32 -16.70
CA LEU A 167 -4.08 -10.04 -15.49
C LEU A 167 -2.58 -10.09 -15.75
N ARG A 168 -2.11 -11.13 -16.47
CA ARG A 168 -0.71 -11.27 -16.83
C ARG A 168 -0.25 -10.10 -17.70
N SER A 169 -1.01 -9.74 -18.72
CA SER A 169 -0.70 -8.63 -19.63
C SER A 169 -0.64 -7.29 -18.90
N GLU A 170 -1.65 -6.97 -18.10
CA GLU A 170 -1.70 -5.71 -17.35
C GLU A 170 -0.61 -5.62 -16.28
N SER A 171 -0.28 -6.74 -15.62
CA SER A 171 0.80 -6.77 -14.63
C SER A 171 2.17 -6.64 -15.29
N LEU A 172 2.37 -7.24 -16.46
CA LEU A 172 3.60 -7.09 -17.22
C LEU A 172 3.84 -5.65 -17.67
N ASP A 173 2.81 -4.98 -18.20
CA ASP A 173 2.88 -3.57 -18.59
C ASP A 173 3.25 -2.67 -17.40
N ALA A 174 2.50 -2.77 -16.29
CA ALA A 174 2.75 -1.93 -15.12
C ALA A 174 4.12 -2.19 -14.47
N PHE A 175 4.60 -3.45 -14.43
CA PHE A 175 5.92 -3.77 -13.89
C PHE A 175 7.05 -3.33 -14.83
N THR A 176 6.85 -3.40 -16.14
CA THR A 176 7.82 -2.89 -17.13
C THR A 176 7.97 -1.37 -16.98
N LYS A 177 6.86 -0.64 -16.87
CA LYS A 177 6.87 0.81 -16.59
C LYS A 177 7.59 1.14 -15.29
N TYR A 178 7.39 0.34 -14.24
CA TYR A 178 8.15 0.48 -12.99
C TYR A 178 9.66 0.40 -13.23
N LEU A 179 10.14 -0.65 -13.91
CA LEU A 179 11.58 -0.83 -14.17
C LEU A 179 12.17 0.27 -15.04
N GLU A 180 11.40 0.80 -16.00
CA GLU A 180 11.84 1.89 -16.87
C GLU A 180 11.90 3.23 -16.13
N CYS A 181 10.94 3.53 -15.25
CA CYS A 181 10.78 4.86 -14.70
C CYS A 181 11.27 5.01 -13.25
N TRP A 182 11.33 3.93 -12.47
CA TRP A 182 11.85 3.94 -11.11
C TRP A 182 13.38 3.76 -11.13
N PRO A 183 14.16 4.56 -10.37
CA PRO A 183 15.61 4.41 -10.34
C PRO A 183 16.02 3.08 -9.71
N PRO A 184 17.05 2.39 -10.24
CA PRO A 184 17.60 1.19 -9.63
C PRO A 184 17.92 1.40 -8.13
N LEU A 185 17.40 0.51 -7.29
CA LEU A 185 17.60 0.61 -5.84
C LEU A 185 19.01 0.15 -5.45
N LYS A 186 19.73 1.02 -4.74
CA LYS A 186 21.09 0.70 -4.26
C LYS A 186 21.02 0.02 -2.89
N PRO A 187 21.86 -0.99 -2.60
CA PRO A 187 21.92 -1.61 -1.27
C PRO A 187 22.16 -0.59 -0.14
N ALA A 188 22.95 0.45 -0.41
CA ALA A 188 23.23 1.54 0.54
C ALA A 188 21.97 2.33 0.97
N TRP A 189 20.90 2.30 0.16
CA TRP A 189 19.62 2.93 0.50
C TRP A 189 18.77 2.06 1.42
N ARG A 190 19.20 0.84 1.73
CA ARG A 190 18.50 -0.11 2.62
C ARG A 190 17.02 -0.30 2.23
N PRO A 191 16.74 -0.74 0.99
CA PRO A 191 15.37 -0.98 0.56
C PRO A 191 14.75 -2.13 1.35
N VAL A 192 13.54 -1.90 1.86
CA VAL A 192 12.72 -2.95 2.48
C VAL A 192 11.33 -2.85 1.91
N THR A 193 10.91 -3.91 1.22
CA THR A 193 9.59 -4.04 0.61
C THR A 193 8.61 -4.74 1.55
N GLU A 194 7.32 -4.46 1.41
CA GLU A 194 6.24 -5.15 2.13
C GLU A 194 6.40 -5.16 3.67
N SER A 195 7.02 -4.11 4.23
CA SER A 195 7.34 -4.02 5.66
C SER A 195 6.08 -3.80 6.48
N ARG A 196 5.82 -4.71 7.43
CA ARG A 196 4.72 -4.58 8.38
C ARG A 196 5.02 -3.56 9.47
N LEU A 197 4.02 -2.75 9.78
CA LEU A 197 3.99 -1.76 10.84
C LEU A 197 2.92 -2.15 11.86
N ARG A 198 3.22 -1.96 13.16
CA ARG A 198 2.28 -2.22 14.25
C ARG A 198 2.58 -1.29 15.42
N ALA A 199 1.53 -0.71 15.99
CA ALA A 199 1.55 -0.02 17.28
C ALA A 199 0.36 -0.47 18.12
N GLU A 200 0.64 -0.87 19.36
CA GLU A 200 -0.37 -1.21 20.36
C GLU A 200 -0.51 -0.05 21.35
N LEU A 201 -1.75 0.32 21.63
CA LEU A 201 -2.15 1.50 22.40
C LEU A 201 -3.21 1.07 23.42
N CYS A 202 -3.34 1.83 24.51
CA CYS A 202 -4.36 1.58 25.55
C CYS A 202 -4.34 0.12 26.04
N ASP A 203 -3.18 -0.36 26.46
CA ASP A 203 -2.95 -1.73 26.93
C ASP A 203 -3.37 -2.84 25.94
N GLY A 204 -3.31 -2.55 24.64
CA GLY A 204 -3.61 -3.51 23.57
C GLY A 204 -5.05 -3.43 23.03
N ARG A 205 -5.93 -2.65 23.68
CA ARG A 205 -7.33 -2.46 23.25
C ARG A 205 -7.45 -1.78 21.88
N LEU A 206 -6.43 -1.03 21.46
CA LEU A 206 -6.34 -0.44 20.13
C LEU A 206 -5.05 -0.86 19.43
N ILE A 207 -5.20 -1.44 18.25
CA ILE A 207 -4.12 -1.92 17.41
C ILE A 207 -4.13 -1.17 16.09
N LEU A 208 -3.09 -0.37 15.85
CA LEU A 208 -2.84 0.23 14.54
C LEU A 208 -1.87 -0.66 13.75
N ALA A 209 -2.28 -1.12 12.58
CA ALA A 209 -1.47 -2.00 11.75
C ALA A 209 -1.47 -1.60 10.28
N GLY A 210 -0.37 -1.91 9.60
CA GLY A 210 -0.17 -1.54 8.20
C GLY A 210 0.92 -2.36 7.52
N LYS A 211 0.98 -2.25 6.20
CA LYS A 211 2.04 -2.82 5.37
C LYS A 211 2.45 -1.77 4.35
N VAL A 212 3.71 -1.38 4.39
CA VAL A 212 4.28 -0.39 3.47
C VAL A 212 4.91 -1.10 2.28
N ASP A 213 4.63 -0.62 1.08
CA ASP A 213 5.11 -1.21 -0.18
C ASP A 213 6.64 -1.12 -0.28
N LEU A 214 7.22 0.05 -0.02
CA LEU A 214 8.67 0.25 -0.01
C LEU A 214 9.11 1.28 1.05
N THR A 215 10.13 0.93 1.83
CA THR A 215 10.86 1.89 2.67
C THR A 215 12.31 1.98 2.24
N LEU A 216 12.88 3.17 2.37
CA LEU A 216 14.29 3.46 2.13
C LEU A 216 14.88 4.19 3.32
N GLY A 217 16.16 3.97 3.60
CA GLY A 217 16.92 4.72 4.59
C GLY A 217 16.56 4.40 6.04
N VAL A 218 17.29 5.04 6.95
CA VAL A 218 17.15 4.87 8.40
C VAL A 218 17.34 6.21 9.11
N ALA A 219 16.79 6.32 10.32
CA ALA A 219 17.10 7.43 11.21
C ALA A 219 18.52 7.27 11.81
N HIS A 220 19.15 8.39 12.15
CA HIS A 220 20.42 8.44 12.87
C HIS A 220 20.28 9.35 14.09
N GLY A 221 20.16 8.76 15.28
CA GLY A 221 19.66 9.47 16.46
C GLY A 221 18.30 10.08 16.13
N GLN A 222 18.10 11.35 16.47
CA GLN A 222 16.86 12.09 16.20
C GLN A 222 16.72 12.65 14.77
N ARG A 223 17.74 12.45 13.93
CA ARG A 223 17.71 12.89 12.54
C ARG A 223 16.96 11.89 11.68
N ALA A 224 15.86 12.32 11.08
CA ALA A 224 15.06 11.47 10.22
C ALA A 224 15.81 11.14 8.93
N GLY A 225 15.73 9.89 8.50
CA GLY A 225 16.33 9.47 7.22
C GLY A 225 15.53 8.42 6.48
N LYS A 226 14.47 7.88 7.11
CA LYS A 226 13.58 6.91 6.50
C LYS A 226 12.60 7.59 5.55
N VAL A 227 12.32 6.97 4.42
CA VAL A 227 11.29 7.36 3.44
C VAL A 227 10.30 6.22 3.33
N ILE A 228 9.00 6.53 3.30
CA ILE A 228 7.91 5.58 3.08
C ILE A 228 7.31 5.87 1.70
N ILE A 229 7.28 4.86 0.84
CA ILE A 229 6.75 4.94 -0.51
C ILE A 229 5.60 3.95 -0.66
N ASP A 230 4.48 4.42 -1.21
CA ASP A 230 3.32 3.62 -1.59
C ASP A 230 3.18 3.67 -3.12
N LEU A 231 3.16 2.48 -3.74
CA LEU A 231 3.14 2.28 -5.18
C LEU A 231 1.69 2.09 -5.63
N LYS A 232 1.25 2.92 -6.59
CA LYS A 232 -0.12 2.92 -7.10
C LYS A 232 -0.18 2.53 -8.56
N THR A 233 -0.97 1.50 -8.85
CA THR A 233 -1.32 1.04 -10.21
C THR A 233 -2.56 1.74 -10.78
N GLY A 234 -3.00 2.86 -10.22
CA GLY A 234 -4.25 3.51 -10.63
C GLY A 234 -4.23 5.01 -10.40
N ASN A 235 -5.37 5.67 -10.61
CA ASN A 235 -5.45 7.14 -10.57
C ASN A 235 -5.15 7.74 -9.19
N PHE A 236 -4.78 9.02 -9.20
CA PHE A 236 -4.66 9.81 -7.99
C PHE A 236 -5.99 9.84 -7.23
N ALA A 237 -5.92 9.56 -5.93
CA ALA A 237 -7.00 9.83 -5.00
C ALA A 237 -6.43 10.55 -3.77
N PRO A 238 -7.09 11.60 -3.25
CA PRO A 238 -6.63 12.33 -2.07
C PRO A 238 -6.33 11.43 -0.87
N ILE A 239 -7.08 10.32 -0.76
CA ILE A 239 -6.93 9.34 0.32
C ILE A 239 -5.56 8.65 0.35
N HIS A 240 -4.86 8.58 -0.79
CA HIS A 240 -3.51 7.98 -0.84
C HIS A 240 -2.51 8.75 0.03
N ARG A 241 -2.73 10.05 0.22
CA ARG A 241 -1.91 10.86 1.12
C ARG A 241 -2.18 10.53 2.58
N GLU A 242 -3.45 10.44 2.96
CA GLU A 242 -3.84 10.10 4.33
C GLU A 242 -3.38 8.68 4.74
N ASP A 243 -3.41 7.74 3.79
CA ASP A 243 -2.86 6.40 3.96
C ASP A 243 -1.38 6.42 4.39
N LEU A 244 -0.57 7.24 3.72
CA LEU A 244 0.86 7.38 4.03
C LEU A 244 1.10 8.10 5.35
N ARG A 245 0.29 9.13 5.67
CA ARG A 245 0.36 9.83 6.95
C ARG A 245 0.05 8.90 8.13
N PHE A 246 -0.93 8.01 7.97
CA PHE A 246 -1.19 6.94 8.93
C PHE A 246 0.06 6.06 9.15
N TYR A 247 0.74 5.63 8.08
CA TYR A 247 1.99 4.89 8.21
C TYR A 247 3.11 5.69 8.88
N ALA A 248 3.20 7.00 8.62
CA ALA A 248 4.15 7.88 9.28
C ALA A 248 3.94 7.91 10.80
N LEU A 249 2.68 8.01 11.25
CA LEU A 249 2.33 7.98 12.67
C LEU A 249 2.71 6.62 13.30
N VAL A 250 2.28 5.51 12.70
CA VAL A 250 2.60 4.17 13.23
C VAL A 250 4.11 3.92 13.28
N GLU A 251 4.85 4.35 12.26
CA GLU A 251 6.31 4.24 12.23
C GLU A 251 6.98 5.10 13.30
N THR A 252 6.47 6.32 13.52
CA THR A 252 6.96 7.22 14.58
C THR A 252 6.74 6.61 15.97
N LEU A 253 5.56 6.04 16.21
CA LEU A 253 5.23 5.36 17.46
C LEU A 253 6.15 4.15 17.71
N ARG A 254 6.53 3.44 16.64
CA ARG A 254 7.40 2.25 16.71
C ARG A 254 8.88 2.60 16.93
N ILE A 255 9.42 3.54 16.14
CA ILE A 255 10.86 3.83 16.10
C ILE A 255 11.26 4.96 17.07
N GLY A 256 10.38 5.93 17.29
CA GLY A 256 10.69 7.14 18.04
C GLY A 256 11.09 8.35 17.20
N VAL A 257 11.32 8.15 15.90
CA VAL A 257 11.70 9.20 14.95
C VAL A 257 10.81 9.06 13.72
N PRO A 258 10.16 10.15 13.28
CA PRO A 258 9.36 10.12 12.06
C PRO A 258 10.18 9.76 10.81
N PRO A 259 9.55 9.20 9.76
CA PRO A 259 10.11 9.25 8.42
C PRO A 259 10.39 10.70 8.04
N ARG A 260 11.36 10.97 7.17
CA ARG A 260 11.61 12.32 6.67
C ARG A 260 10.65 12.70 5.53
N LEU A 261 10.19 11.72 4.77
CA LEU A 261 9.45 11.91 3.53
C LEU A 261 8.47 10.76 3.32
N LEU A 262 7.27 11.10 2.87
CA LEU A 262 6.27 10.18 2.35
C LEU A 262 6.18 10.38 0.85
N ALA A 263 5.91 9.33 0.08
CA ALA A 263 5.67 9.49 -1.35
C ALA A 263 4.66 8.48 -1.89
N SER A 264 3.72 8.96 -2.69
CA SER A 264 2.97 8.09 -3.60
C SER A 264 3.67 8.08 -4.95
N TYR A 265 3.87 6.90 -5.53
CA TYR A 265 4.38 6.76 -6.89
C TYR A 265 3.32 6.13 -7.79
N TYR A 266 2.86 6.88 -8.78
CA TYR A 266 1.82 6.44 -9.71
C TYR A 266 2.46 5.82 -10.95
N LEU A 267 2.41 4.49 -11.04
CA LEU A 267 3.08 3.70 -12.08
C LEU A 267 2.66 4.09 -13.49
N ASP A 268 1.36 4.32 -13.70
CA ASP A 268 0.81 4.68 -15.03
C ASP A 268 1.27 6.05 -15.53
N ARG A 269 1.69 6.93 -14.62
CA ARG A 269 2.07 8.33 -14.93
C ARG A 269 3.55 8.62 -14.71
N ALA A 270 4.32 7.64 -14.22
CA ALA A 270 5.68 7.83 -13.73
C ALA A 270 5.80 9.04 -12.77
N ASP A 271 4.77 9.28 -11.95
CA ASP A 271 4.62 10.51 -11.16
C ASP A 271 4.95 10.25 -9.69
N PHE A 272 6.01 10.89 -9.20
CA PHE A 272 6.45 10.83 -7.80
C PHE A 272 5.89 12.02 -7.03
N VAL A 273 4.99 11.76 -6.09
CA VAL A 273 4.28 12.78 -5.32
C VAL A 273 4.73 12.71 -3.85
N PRO A 274 5.72 13.53 -3.44
CA PRO A 274 6.21 13.59 -2.08
C PRO A 274 5.37 14.46 -1.16
N GLU A 275 5.49 14.19 0.14
CA GLU A 275 5.06 15.02 1.25
C GLU A 275 6.09 14.94 2.37
N ASP A 276 6.59 16.10 2.81
CA ASP A 276 7.49 16.19 3.96
C ASP A 276 6.73 15.87 5.25
N VAL A 277 7.39 15.17 6.16
CA VAL A 277 6.81 14.83 7.45
C VAL A 277 7.09 15.94 8.45
N THR A 278 6.03 16.50 9.05
CA THR A 278 6.13 17.52 10.10
C THR A 278 5.38 17.07 11.36
N GLU A 279 5.68 17.69 12.50
CA GLU A 279 4.98 17.40 13.76
C GLU A 279 3.50 17.74 13.68
N GLU A 280 3.14 18.84 13.01
CA GLU A 280 1.75 19.26 12.80
C GLU A 280 0.97 18.24 11.97
N MET A 281 1.59 17.66 10.94
CA MET A 281 0.99 16.60 10.15
C MET A 281 0.73 15.35 10.99
N LEU A 282 1.67 14.97 11.86
CA LEU A 282 1.49 13.83 12.76
C LEU A 282 0.38 14.08 13.78
N LEU A 283 0.28 15.30 14.34
CA LEU A 283 -0.81 15.70 15.23
C LEU A 283 -2.18 15.70 14.52
N ALA A 284 -2.24 16.19 13.28
CA ALA A 284 -3.45 16.10 12.47
C ALA A 284 -3.84 14.63 12.18
N THR A 285 -2.84 13.77 11.97
CA THR A 285 -3.05 12.33 11.79
C THR A 285 -3.57 11.67 13.06
N VAL A 286 -3.06 12.06 14.25
CA VAL A 286 -3.60 11.62 15.55
C VAL A 286 -5.08 11.98 15.67
N ALA A 287 -5.46 13.22 15.36
CA ALA A 287 -6.86 13.66 15.41
C ALA A 287 -7.74 12.84 14.45
N ARG A 288 -7.26 12.58 13.22
CA ARG A 288 -7.98 11.77 12.22
C ARG A 288 -8.13 10.31 12.66
N VAL A 289 -7.09 9.72 13.27
CA VAL A 289 -7.18 8.35 13.80
C VAL A 289 -8.16 8.29 14.97
N ALA A 290 -8.13 9.26 15.87
CA ALA A 290 -9.05 9.30 17.00
C ALA A 290 -10.53 9.44 16.56
N ASP A 291 -10.82 10.37 15.64
CA ASP A 291 -12.17 10.50 15.05
C ASP A 291 -12.62 9.19 14.37
N GLY A 292 -11.73 8.57 13.60
CA GLY A 292 -12.00 7.28 12.95
C GLY A 292 -12.28 6.16 13.95
N VAL A 293 -11.52 6.07 15.04
CA VAL A 293 -11.76 5.10 16.12
C VAL A 293 -13.13 5.32 16.75
N GLY A 294 -13.48 6.57 17.08
CA GLY A 294 -14.80 6.90 17.62
C GLY A 294 -15.94 6.46 16.70
N ARG A 295 -15.86 6.80 15.41
CA ARG A 295 -16.84 6.38 14.41
C ARG A 295 -16.95 4.86 14.30
N LEU A 296 -15.81 4.17 14.24
CA LEU A 296 -15.79 2.71 14.12
C LEU A 296 -16.49 2.05 15.32
N VAL A 297 -16.17 2.47 16.55
CA VAL A 297 -16.81 1.89 17.73
C VAL A 297 -18.31 2.19 17.77
N GLU A 298 -18.71 3.43 17.50
CA GLU A 298 -20.12 3.82 17.51
C GLU A 298 -20.96 3.09 16.44
N LEU A 299 -20.40 2.91 15.24
CA LEU A 299 -21.09 2.24 14.13
C LEU A 299 -21.17 0.73 14.34
N LEU A 300 -20.10 0.10 14.81
CA LEU A 300 -20.02 -1.36 14.94
C LEU A 300 -20.66 -1.87 16.23
N HIS A 301 -20.60 -1.08 17.31
CA HIS A 301 -21.03 -1.53 18.65
C HIS A 301 -22.03 -0.58 19.32
N GLY A 302 -22.11 0.69 18.91
CA GLY A 302 -22.98 1.71 19.52
C GLY A 302 -24.39 1.82 18.90
N GLY A 303 -24.67 1.13 17.79
CA GLY A 303 -25.99 1.17 17.12
C GLY A 303 -26.33 2.53 16.50
N ARG A 304 -25.32 3.37 16.24
CA ARG A 304 -25.49 4.67 15.59
C ARG A 304 -25.96 4.51 14.14
N THR A 305 -26.89 5.35 13.71
CA THR A 305 -27.29 5.42 12.29
C THR A 305 -26.12 5.91 11.43
N PRO A 306 -25.73 5.17 10.38
CA PRO A 306 -24.61 5.57 9.52
C PRO A 306 -24.94 6.82 8.71
N GLY A 307 -23.99 7.74 8.67
CA GLY A 307 -24.00 8.88 7.77
C GLY A 307 -23.85 8.45 6.30
N LYS A 308 -24.39 9.27 5.41
CA LYS A 308 -24.18 9.18 3.96
C LYS A 308 -23.39 10.39 3.50
N LEU A 309 -22.32 10.14 2.75
CA LEU A 309 -21.52 11.17 2.13
C LEU A 309 -21.26 10.77 0.68
N PRO A 310 -22.07 11.30 -0.27
CA PRO A 310 -21.91 10.98 -1.68
C PRO A 310 -20.56 11.45 -2.21
N GLY A 311 -19.97 10.63 -3.10
CA GLY A 311 -18.68 10.92 -3.72
C GLY A 311 -18.28 9.84 -4.72
N PRO A 312 -17.03 9.85 -5.23
CA PRO A 312 -16.59 8.93 -6.27
C PRO A 312 -16.77 7.44 -5.94
N ALA A 313 -16.76 7.10 -4.65
CA ALA A 313 -17.01 5.74 -4.16
C ALA A 313 -18.43 5.23 -4.47
N CYS A 314 -19.41 6.11 -4.73
CA CYS A 314 -20.78 5.73 -5.09
C CYS A 314 -20.83 4.85 -6.35
N ARG A 315 -19.87 5.00 -7.28
CA ARG A 315 -19.75 4.19 -8.51
C ARG A 315 -19.59 2.70 -8.22
N TRP A 316 -19.03 2.36 -7.06
CA TRP A 316 -18.70 0.99 -6.65
C TRP A 316 -19.36 0.65 -5.31
N CYS A 317 -20.35 1.45 -4.88
CA CYS A 317 -21.04 1.26 -3.61
C CYS A 317 -22.11 0.16 -3.78
N PRO A 318 -22.07 -0.93 -2.98
CA PRO A 318 -22.97 -2.07 -3.16
C PRO A 318 -24.44 -1.74 -2.90
N VAL A 319 -24.72 -0.71 -2.11
CA VAL A 319 -26.08 -0.27 -1.78
C VAL A 319 -26.55 0.92 -2.63
N ASN A 320 -25.79 1.30 -3.66
CA ASN A 320 -26.11 2.48 -4.48
C ASN A 320 -27.51 2.40 -5.10
N ASP A 321 -27.94 1.22 -5.54
CA ASP A 321 -29.25 1.01 -6.17
C ASP A 321 -30.44 1.37 -5.27
N THR A 322 -30.22 1.43 -3.95
CA THR A 322 -31.23 1.79 -2.95
C THR A 322 -30.90 3.09 -2.21
N CYS A 323 -29.81 3.78 -2.60
CA CYS A 323 -29.33 4.99 -1.94
C CYS A 323 -29.63 6.23 -2.81
N ASN A 324 -30.72 6.93 -2.48
CA ASN A 324 -31.14 8.14 -3.21
C ASN A 324 -30.03 9.18 -3.36
N GLU A 325 -29.23 9.41 -2.31
CA GLU A 325 -28.15 10.39 -2.30
C GLU A 325 -26.99 9.96 -3.21
N GLY A 326 -26.69 8.66 -3.26
CA GLY A 326 -25.69 8.09 -4.17
C GLY A 326 -26.14 8.15 -5.64
N GLN A 327 -27.39 7.79 -5.92
CA GLN A 327 -27.98 7.88 -7.26
C GLN A 327 -28.02 9.32 -7.77
N ALA A 328 -28.41 10.27 -6.92
CA ALA A 328 -28.40 11.69 -7.26
C ALA A 328 -26.99 12.19 -7.59
N HIS A 329 -25.96 11.74 -6.85
CA HIS A 329 -24.57 12.09 -7.15
C HIS A 329 -24.12 11.49 -8.50
N MET A 330 -24.40 10.21 -8.76
CA MET A 330 -24.01 9.57 -10.01
C MET A 330 -24.66 10.22 -11.24
N ALA A 331 -25.96 10.54 -11.16
CA ALA A 331 -26.66 11.26 -12.22
C ALA A 331 -26.03 12.63 -12.52
N ALA A 332 -25.65 13.39 -11.48
CA ALA A 332 -25.01 14.68 -11.66
C ALA A 332 -23.58 14.60 -12.24
N VAL A 333 -22.89 13.48 -12.06
CA VAL A 333 -21.53 13.26 -12.61
C VAL A 333 -21.58 12.79 -14.05
N ASP A 334 -22.58 12.01 -14.44
CA ASP A 334 -22.73 11.49 -15.82
C ASP A 334 -23.22 12.57 -16.82
N ASP A 335 -23.75 13.70 -16.34
CA ASP A 335 -24.16 14.85 -17.16
C ASP A 335 -22.98 15.76 -17.61
N TYR A 336 -21.73 15.43 -17.24
CA TYR A 336 -20.50 16.17 -17.57
C TYR A 336 -19.50 15.34 -18.38
#